data_AF-A0A9D1LYR0-F1
#
_entry.id   AF-A0A9D1LYR0-F1
#
_cell.length_a   1.000
_cell.length_b   1.000
_cell.length_c   1.000
_cell.angle_alpha   90.00
_cell.angle_beta   90.00
_cell.angle_gamma   90.00
#
_symmetry.space_group_name_H-M   'P 1'
#
loop_
_entity.id
_entity.type
_entity.pdbx_description
1 polymer ?
#
loop_
_entity_poly.entity_id
_entity_poly.type
_entity_poly.pdbx_seq_one_letter_code
_entity_poly.pdbx_strand_id
1 'polypeptide(L)'
;MMKNKNLGYVVLSILLVFISIIAFVIPTEKTGTFWITYVFTTIAILAQIVIWKNTLGKEDTLKSKFLGLPVIHVGIVYLVVQIVAFAVFTAVPTLPIWSAIVACTSILCFSVVSMIAGEAGRGETEYVESKVQKKVFFIKELQTDVELLIDRETDIEIRTALQQLAEKIRFSDPMSDDTLSKIENTIAERVAELKTESDKMSIIHELDSLLAERNKKAKILK
;
A
#
# COMPACT_ATOMS: atom_id res chain seq x y z
N MET A 1 -15.94 -2.96 12.69
CA MET A 1 -15.58 -1.75 13.48
C MET A 1 -15.59 -0.52 12.55
N MET A 2 -16.75 0.15 12.38
CA MET A 2 -17.01 1.16 11.31
C MET A 2 -17.34 2.56 11.85
N LYS A 3 -16.73 3.02 12.96
CA LYS A 3 -17.19 4.26 13.62
C LYS A 3 -16.48 5.56 13.22
N ASN A 4 -15.35 5.48 12.49
CA ASN A 4 -14.44 6.64 12.38
C ASN A 4 -14.49 7.38 11.02
N LYS A 5 -15.06 6.81 9.96
CA LYS A 5 -15.19 7.48 8.65
C LYS A 5 -16.08 8.72 8.73
N ASN A 6 -17.20 8.62 9.43
CA ASN A 6 -18.17 9.70 9.55
C ASN A 6 -17.64 10.86 10.41
N LEU A 7 -16.73 10.58 11.35
CA LEU A 7 -16.17 11.58 12.26
C LEU A 7 -15.31 12.61 11.50
N GLY A 8 -14.54 12.16 10.50
CA GLY A 8 -13.76 13.05 9.64
C GLY A 8 -14.62 14.02 8.84
N TYR A 9 -15.67 13.52 8.18
CA TYR A 9 -16.59 14.37 7.42
C TYR A 9 -17.33 15.38 8.31
N VAL A 10 -17.69 14.97 9.53
CA VAL A 10 -18.29 15.87 10.52
C VAL A 10 -17.31 16.98 10.90
N VAL A 11 -16.03 16.67 11.14
CA VAL A 11 -15.00 17.69 11.45
C VAL A 11 -14.81 18.67 10.30
N LEU A 12 -14.72 18.20 9.05
CA LEU A 12 -14.59 19.07 7.87
C LEU A 12 -15.83 19.96 7.67
N SER A 13 -17.02 19.42 7.92
CA SER A 13 -18.27 20.18 7.83
C SER A 13 -18.34 21.28 8.91
N ILE A 14 -17.96 20.95 10.16
CA ILE A 14 -17.85 21.94 11.24
C ILE A 14 -16.81 23.02 10.89
N LEU A 15 -15.66 22.63 10.33
CA LEU A 15 -14.61 23.57 9.92
C LEU A 15 -15.10 24.53 8.82
N LEU A 16 -15.86 24.03 7.83
CA LEU A 16 -16.45 24.86 6.78
C LEU A 16 -17.42 25.90 7.36
N VAL A 17 -18.30 25.47 8.27
CA VAL A 17 -19.24 26.36 8.96
C VAL A 17 -18.49 27.40 9.78
N PHE A 18 -17.47 26.99 10.53
CA PHE A 18 -16.66 27.88 11.36
C PHE A 18 -15.91 28.93 10.53
N ILE A 19 -15.25 28.54 9.44
CA ILE A 19 -14.57 29.47 8.53
C ILE A 19 -15.57 30.43 7.89
N SER A 20 -16.77 29.94 7.51
CA SER A 20 -17.81 30.80 6.95
C SER A 20 -18.28 31.84 7.96
N ILE A 21 -18.55 31.44 9.21
CA ILE A 21 -18.92 32.38 10.28
C ILE A 21 -17.83 33.44 10.45
N ILE A 22 -16.56 33.05 10.58
CA ILE A 22 -15.44 34.00 10.70
C ILE A 22 -15.38 34.95 9.49
N ALA A 23 -15.50 34.41 8.29
CA ALA A 23 -15.43 35.16 7.04
C ALA A 23 -16.52 36.23 6.95
N PHE A 24 -17.73 36.00 7.49
CA PHE A 24 -18.83 36.95 7.48
C PHE A 24 -18.89 37.87 8.71
N VAL A 25 -18.39 37.42 9.87
CA VAL A 25 -18.38 38.21 11.12
C VAL A 25 -17.28 39.26 11.13
N ILE A 26 -16.12 39.00 10.50
CA ILE A 26 -15.05 39.99 10.42
C ILE A 26 -15.54 41.18 9.58
N PRO A 27 -15.51 42.42 10.12
CA PRO A 27 -15.94 43.64 9.44
C PRO A 27 -14.86 44.10 8.45
N THR A 28 -14.56 43.24 7.48
CA THR A 28 -13.66 43.53 6.36
C THR A 28 -14.47 43.77 5.09
N GLU A 29 -13.99 44.71 4.27
CA GLU A 29 -14.51 44.96 2.93
C GLU A 29 -14.48 43.67 2.09
N LYS A 30 -15.66 43.24 1.60
CA LYS A 30 -15.80 42.01 0.81
C LYS A 30 -15.41 42.26 -0.64
N THR A 31 -14.11 42.49 -0.86
CA THR A 31 -13.53 42.76 -2.18
C THR A 31 -13.49 41.50 -3.07
N GLY A 32 -13.18 41.64 -4.36
CA GLY A 32 -13.03 40.49 -5.26
C GLY A 32 -11.99 39.48 -4.77
N THR A 33 -10.92 39.94 -4.13
CA THR A 33 -9.87 39.13 -3.49
C THR A 33 -10.44 38.23 -2.39
N PHE A 34 -11.35 38.75 -1.57
CA PHE A 34 -12.04 37.98 -0.53
C PHE A 34 -12.88 36.84 -1.14
N TRP A 35 -13.70 37.14 -2.17
CA TRP A 35 -14.55 36.14 -2.79
C TRP A 35 -13.76 35.02 -3.47
N ILE A 36 -12.67 35.36 -4.17
CA ILE A 36 -11.81 34.37 -4.83
C ILE A 36 -11.18 33.46 -3.79
N THR A 37 -10.55 34.02 -2.76
CA THR A 37 -9.86 33.21 -1.73
C THR A 37 -10.84 32.37 -0.91
N TYR A 38 -12.06 32.86 -0.67
CA TYR A 38 -13.13 32.10 -0.04
C TYR A 38 -13.55 30.90 -0.90
N VAL A 39 -13.84 31.09 -2.20
CA VAL A 39 -14.22 30.01 -3.12
C VAL A 39 -13.14 28.93 -3.19
N PHE A 40 -11.87 29.32 -3.33
CA PHE A 40 -10.77 28.36 -3.35
C PHE A 40 -10.64 27.59 -2.03
N THR A 41 -10.91 28.23 -0.89
CA THR A 41 -10.92 27.56 0.43
C THR A 41 -12.08 26.57 0.54
N THR A 42 -13.26 26.91 0.04
CA THR A 42 -14.38 25.96 -0.05
C THR A 42 -14.05 24.77 -0.93
N ILE A 43 -13.45 25.00 -2.11
CA ILE A 43 -12.99 23.93 -3.01
C ILE A 43 -11.97 23.04 -2.30
N ALA A 44 -11.02 23.61 -1.54
CA ALA A 44 -10.05 22.83 -0.80
C ALA A 44 -10.69 21.91 0.26
N ILE A 45 -11.69 22.40 0.99
CA ILE A 45 -12.43 21.59 1.96
C ILE A 45 -13.21 20.47 1.26
N LEU A 46 -13.88 20.76 0.14
CA LEU A 46 -14.61 19.76 -0.65
C LEU A 46 -13.67 18.72 -1.25
N ALA A 47 -12.50 19.14 -1.75
CA ALA A 47 -11.48 18.24 -2.27
C ALA A 47 -11.04 17.23 -1.19
N GLN A 48 -10.88 17.67 0.07
CA GLN A 48 -10.52 16.79 1.18
C GLN A 48 -11.58 15.70 1.44
N ILE A 49 -12.87 16.01 1.27
CA ILE A 49 -13.96 15.03 1.35
C ILE A 49 -13.83 13.99 0.24
N VAL A 50 -13.53 14.41 -0.99
CA VAL A 50 -13.32 13.52 -2.14
C VAL A 50 -12.11 12.61 -1.92
N ILE A 51 -10.99 13.18 -1.44
CA ILE A 51 -9.76 12.44 -1.11
C ILE A 51 -10.08 11.37 -0.07
N TRP A 52 -10.73 11.72 1.04
CA TRP A 52 -11.07 10.73 2.06
C TRP A 52 -12.00 9.63 1.57
N LYS A 53 -12.97 9.97 0.70
CA LYS A 53 -13.87 9.00 0.08
C LYS A 53 -13.12 8.05 -0.85
N ASN A 54 -12.24 8.55 -1.70
CA ASN A 54 -11.45 7.73 -2.63
C ASN A 54 -10.45 6.85 -1.87
N THR A 55 -9.77 7.39 -0.87
CA THR A 55 -8.71 6.70 -0.13
C THR A 55 -9.24 5.70 0.91
N LEU A 56 -10.30 6.04 1.65
CA LEU A 56 -10.88 5.14 2.66
C LEU A 56 -12.01 4.27 2.09
N GLY A 57 -12.60 4.64 0.95
CA GLY A 57 -13.67 3.89 0.29
C GLY A 57 -13.19 2.69 -0.53
N LYS A 58 -11.92 2.70 -0.99
CA LYS A 58 -11.30 1.59 -1.72
C LYS A 58 -10.77 0.53 -0.76
N GLU A 59 -11.59 -0.52 -0.61
CA GLU A 59 -11.32 -1.84 -0.03
C GLU A 59 -10.81 -1.91 1.41
N ASP A 60 -11.43 -2.80 2.19
CA ASP A 60 -11.28 -2.89 3.65
C ASP A 60 -9.97 -3.56 4.11
N THR A 61 -8.93 -3.56 3.28
CA THR A 61 -7.60 -4.07 3.68
C THR A 61 -6.83 -2.98 4.44
N LEU A 62 -6.27 -3.34 5.61
CA LEU A 62 -5.48 -2.43 6.46
C LEU A 62 -4.33 -1.76 5.70
N LYS A 63 -3.82 -2.44 4.67
CA LYS A 63 -2.76 -1.99 3.78
C LYS A 63 -3.19 -0.85 2.85
N SER A 64 -4.40 -0.90 2.28
CA SER A 64 -4.98 0.22 1.52
C SER A 64 -5.09 1.46 2.42
N LYS A 65 -5.56 1.31 3.66
CA LYS A 65 -5.63 2.43 4.61
C LYS A 65 -4.24 3.00 4.96
N PHE A 66 -3.24 2.15 5.17
CA PHE A 66 -1.87 2.59 5.47
C PHE A 66 -1.24 3.35 4.31
N LEU A 67 -1.36 2.84 3.10
CA LEU A 67 -0.86 3.49 1.89
C LEU A 67 -1.62 4.79 1.56
N GLY A 68 -2.81 4.97 2.14
CA GLY A 68 -3.65 6.16 1.94
C GLY A 68 -3.30 7.33 2.85
N LEU A 69 -2.61 7.08 3.96
CA LEU A 69 -2.23 8.08 4.95
C LEU A 69 -1.33 9.19 4.38
N PRO A 70 -0.32 8.91 3.52
CA PRO A 70 0.50 9.97 2.92
C PRO A 70 -0.32 10.95 2.09
N VAL A 71 -1.28 10.44 1.30
CA VAL A 71 -2.16 11.27 0.45
C VAL A 71 -3.08 12.15 1.31
N ILE A 72 -3.64 11.59 2.39
CA ILE A 72 -4.46 12.35 3.35
C ILE A 72 -3.62 13.44 4.03
N HIS A 73 -2.38 13.13 4.40
CA HIS A 73 -1.47 14.08 5.05
C HIS A 73 -1.16 15.28 4.14
N VAL A 74 -0.84 15.03 2.86
CA VAL A 74 -0.64 16.10 1.86
C VAL A 74 -1.90 16.97 1.71
N GLY A 75 -3.09 16.35 1.70
CA GLY A 75 -4.36 17.08 1.67
C GLY A 75 -4.61 17.96 2.90
N ILE A 76 -4.24 17.49 4.10
CA ILE A 76 -4.33 18.29 5.34
C ILE A 76 -3.36 19.48 5.29
N VAL A 77 -2.11 19.26 4.87
CA VAL A 77 -1.12 20.34 4.73
C VAL A 77 -1.60 21.39 3.73
N TYR A 78 -2.12 20.96 2.58
CA TYR A 78 -2.73 21.86 1.61
C TYR A 78 -3.87 22.69 2.23
N LEU A 79 -4.78 22.04 2.97
CA LEU A 79 -5.89 22.73 3.62
C LEU A 79 -5.41 23.79 4.62
N VAL A 80 -4.41 23.47 5.45
CA VAL A 80 -3.83 24.42 6.41
C VAL A 80 -3.21 25.63 5.70
N VAL A 81 -2.40 25.39 4.66
CA VAL A 81 -1.78 26.46 3.88
C VAL A 81 -2.83 27.34 3.20
N GLN A 82 -3.90 26.74 2.67
CA GLN A 82 -5.00 27.46 2.05
C GLN A 82 -5.78 28.33 3.04
N ILE A 83 -6.02 27.83 4.27
CA ILE A 83 -6.66 28.61 5.35
C ILE A 83 -5.78 29.80 5.75
N VAL A 84 -4.46 29.61 5.85
CA VAL A 84 -3.52 30.70 6.15
C VAL A 84 -3.53 31.74 5.03
N ALA A 85 -3.50 31.31 3.78
CA ALA A 85 -3.60 32.22 2.64
C ALA A 85 -4.91 33.02 2.69
N PHE A 86 -6.05 32.37 2.93
CA PHE A 86 -7.34 33.04 3.09
C PHE A 86 -7.34 34.08 4.22
N ALA A 87 -6.76 33.76 5.38
CA ALA A 87 -6.65 34.70 6.50
C ALA A 87 -5.81 35.94 6.13
N VAL A 88 -4.68 35.75 5.44
CA VAL A 88 -3.80 36.85 5.00
C VAL A 88 -4.51 37.77 4.01
N PHE A 89 -5.16 37.22 2.98
CA PHE A 89 -5.88 38.02 1.99
C PHE A 89 -7.14 38.70 2.57
N THR A 90 -7.77 38.11 3.59
CA THR A 90 -8.89 38.74 4.30
C THR A 90 -8.42 39.88 5.21
N ALA A 91 -7.24 39.75 5.83
CA ALA A 91 -6.65 40.77 6.70
C ALA A 91 -6.07 41.96 5.93
N VAL A 92 -5.70 41.78 4.65
CA VAL A 92 -5.08 42.82 3.81
C VAL A 92 -5.91 43.04 2.53
N PRO A 93 -7.01 43.83 2.59
CA PRO A 93 -7.91 44.04 1.45
C PRO A 93 -7.31 44.86 0.31
N THR A 94 -6.15 45.50 0.54
CA THR A 94 -5.44 46.35 -0.44
C THR A 94 -4.71 45.53 -1.50
N LEU A 95 -4.67 44.20 -1.37
CA LEU A 95 -4.01 43.33 -2.33
C LEU A 95 -4.79 43.20 -3.65
N PRO A 96 -4.13 43.33 -4.81
CA PRO A 96 -4.77 43.22 -6.10
C PRO A 96 -5.30 41.80 -6.34
N ILE A 97 -6.44 41.72 -7.01
CA ILE A 97 -7.17 40.46 -7.29
C ILE A 97 -6.28 39.38 -7.95
N TRP A 98 -5.40 39.80 -8.88
CA TRP A 98 -4.45 38.91 -9.55
C TRP A 98 -3.55 38.14 -8.56
N SER A 99 -3.10 38.78 -7.48
CA SER A 99 -2.22 38.15 -6.49
C SER A 99 -2.88 36.97 -5.78
N ALA A 100 -4.17 37.10 -5.43
CA ALA A 100 -4.96 36.02 -4.84
C ALA A 100 -5.15 34.85 -5.80
N ILE A 101 -5.41 35.13 -7.08
CA ILE A 101 -5.56 34.09 -8.11
C ILE A 101 -4.27 33.30 -8.25
N VAL A 102 -3.12 33.98 -8.39
CA VAL A 102 -1.82 33.31 -8.56
C VAL A 102 -1.45 32.50 -7.33
N ALA A 103 -1.63 33.06 -6.13
CA ALA A 103 -1.32 32.36 -4.88
C ALA A 103 -2.19 31.12 -4.69
N CYS A 104 -3.52 31.22 -4.82
CA CYS A 104 -4.39 30.05 -4.65
C CYS A 104 -4.19 29.00 -5.74
N THR A 105 -3.93 29.42 -6.99
CA THR A 105 -3.69 28.49 -8.10
C THR A 105 -2.37 27.75 -7.93
N SER A 106 -1.30 28.40 -7.46
CA SER A 106 0.00 27.74 -7.25
C SER A 106 -0.06 26.72 -6.12
N ILE A 107 -0.73 27.06 -5.00
CA ILE A 107 -0.95 26.14 -3.88
C ILE A 107 -1.75 24.91 -4.33
N LEU A 108 -2.81 25.12 -5.13
CA LEU A 108 -3.63 24.04 -5.68
C LEU A 108 -2.81 23.14 -6.64
N CYS A 109 -2.04 23.74 -7.55
CA CYS A 109 -1.21 23.01 -8.50
C CYS A 109 -0.18 22.12 -7.78
N PHE A 110 0.51 22.65 -6.78
CA PHE A 110 1.47 21.90 -5.98
C PHE A 110 0.84 20.72 -5.24
N SER A 111 -0.38 20.92 -4.70
CA SER A 111 -1.13 19.86 -4.05
C SER A 111 -1.52 18.73 -5.01
N VAL A 112 -2.03 19.07 -6.19
CA VAL A 112 -2.40 18.08 -7.22
C VAL A 112 -1.20 17.27 -7.67
N VAL A 113 -0.06 17.91 -7.94
CA VAL A 113 1.18 17.21 -8.34
C VAL A 113 1.65 16.26 -7.25
N SER A 114 1.65 16.72 -6.00
CA SER A 114 2.05 15.91 -4.84
C SER A 114 1.11 14.71 -4.63
N MET A 115 -0.18 14.89 -4.90
CA MET A 115 -1.19 13.84 -4.81
C MET A 115 -1.01 12.78 -5.90
N ILE A 116 -0.77 13.19 -7.16
CA ILE A 116 -0.47 12.27 -8.27
C ILE A 116 0.81 11.47 -7.99
N ALA A 117 1.85 12.10 -7.46
CA ALA A 117 3.09 11.42 -7.08
C ALA A 117 2.85 10.37 -5.97
N GLY A 118 2.01 10.69 -4.98
CA GLY A 118 1.62 9.76 -3.92
C GLY A 118 0.81 8.56 -4.44
N GLU A 119 -0.05 8.76 -5.44
CA GLU A 119 -0.79 7.68 -6.09
C GLU A 119 0.08 6.82 -7.00
N ALA A 120 1.04 7.41 -7.73
CA ALA A 120 2.00 6.66 -8.56
C ALA A 120 2.91 5.75 -7.71
N GLY A 121 3.39 6.24 -6.56
CA GLY A 121 4.19 5.43 -5.63
C GLY A 121 3.41 4.24 -5.04
N ARG A 122 2.08 4.34 -4.89
CA ARG A 122 1.24 3.21 -4.48
C ARG A 122 1.25 2.07 -5.51
N GLY A 123 1.19 2.39 -6.80
CA GLY A 123 1.21 1.40 -7.88
C GLY A 123 2.48 0.55 -7.87
N GLU A 124 3.62 1.16 -7.58
CA GLU A 124 4.89 0.42 -7.46
C GLU A 124 4.95 -0.45 -6.19
N THR A 125 4.42 0.01 -5.05
CA THR A 125 4.39 -0.82 -3.82
C THR A 125 3.47 -2.03 -3.94
N GLU A 126 2.37 -1.91 -4.68
CA GLU A 126 1.45 -3.01 -4.94
C GLU A 126 2.06 -4.03 -5.93
N TYR A 127 2.81 -3.55 -6.92
CA TYR A 127 3.62 -4.38 -7.81
C TYR A 127 4.76 -5.10 -7.08
N VAL A 128 5.54 -4.37 -6.27
CA VAL A 128 6.65 -4.93 -5.47
C VAL A 128 6.12 -5.94 -4.46
N GLU A 129 4.99 -5.69 -3.79
CA GLU A 129 4.45 -6.64 -2.83
C GLU A 129 3.80 -7.86 -3.49
N SER A 130 3.22 -7.72 -4.69
CA SER A 130 2.79 -8.88 -5.49
C SER A 130 3.98 -9.73 -5.94
N LYS A 131 5.12 -9.10 -6.27
CA LYS A 131 6.37 -9.81 -6.52
C LYS A 131 6.88 -10.46 -5.23
N VAL A 132 6.95 -9.75 -4.11
CA VAL A 132 7.47 -10.29 -2.83
C VAL A 132 6.60 -11.43 -2.29
N GLN A 133 5.27 -11.35 -2.40
CA GLN A 133 4.40 -12.46 -1.99
C GLN A 133 4.57 -13.70 -2.87
N LYS A 134 4.60 -13.54 -4.21
CA LYS A 134 4.94 -14.65 -5.11
C LYS A 134 6.33 -15.22 -4.83
N LYS A 135 7.27 -14.36 -4.40
CA LYS A 135 8.64 -14.76 -4.11
C LYS A 135 8.80 -15.55 -2.80
N VAL A 136 7.96 -15.34 -1.78
CA VAL A 136 8.08 -16.06 -0.48
C VAL A 136 7.09 -17.21 -0.32
N PHE A 137 6.03 -17.26 -1.12
CA PHE A 137 4.97 -18.26 -0.98
C PHE A 137 5.43 -19.69 -1.31
N PHE A 138 6.26 -19.87 -2.34
CA PHE A 138 6.70 -21.20 -2.79
C PHE A 138 7.32 -22.04 -1.68
N ILE A 139 8.26 -21.50 -0.91
CA ILE A 139 8.94 -22.27 0.15
C ILE A 139 8.02 -22.59 1.34
N LYS A 140 7.07 -21.70 1.64
CA LYS A 140 6.06 -21.97 2.69
C LYS A 140 5.06 -23.03 2.26
N GLU A 141 4.61 -22.98 1.01
CA GLU A 141 3.73 -23.98 0.40
C GLU A 141 4.43 -25.34 0.35
N LEU A 142 5.68 -25.38 -0.14
CA LEU A 142 6.50 -26.59 -0.20
C LEU A 142 6.74 -27.19 1.19
N GLN A 143 7.04 -26.36 2.20
CA GLN A 143 7.19 -26.82 3.58
C GLN A 143 5.89 -27.47 4.09
N THR A 144 4.75 -26.84 3.85
CA THR A 144 3.44 -27.35 4.27
C THR A 144 3.11 -28.67 3.58
N ASP A 145 3.37 -28.78 2.27
CA ASP A 145 3.12 -30.02 1.52
C ASP A 145 3.99 -31.19 2.02
N VAL A 146 5.26 -30.95 2.33
CA VAL A 146 6.16 -31.99 2.86
C VAL A 146 5.79 -32.37 4.30
N GLU A 147 5.40 -31.42 5.15
CA GLU A 147 4.89 -31.72 6.50
C GLU A 147 3.61 -32.57 6.45
N LEU A 148 2.69 -32.29 5.53
CA LEU A 148 1.50 -33.12 5.32
C LEU A 148 1.83 -34.54 4.83
N LEU A 149 2.92 -34.72 4.07
CA LEU A 149 3.39 -36.04 3.65
C LEU A 149 3.99 -36.82 4.83
N ILE A 150 4.73 -36.16 5.73
CA ILE A 150 5.28 -36.77 6.96
C ILE A 150 4.17 -37.34 7.84
N ASP A 151 3.05 -36.63 7.96
CA ASP A 151 1.91 -37.04 8.80
C ASP A 151 1.14 -38.23 8.22
N ARG A 152 1.22 -38.43 6.90
CA ARG A 152 0.52 -39.52 6.17
C ARG A 152 1.39 -40.77 5.99
N GLU A 153 2.70 -40.66 6.14
CA GLU A 153 3.62 -41.76 5.89
C GLU A 153 3.74 -42.71 7.08
N THR A 154 3.52 -44.00 6.83
CA THR A 154 3.66 -45.07 7.84
C THR A 154 5.06 -45.68 7.90
N ASP A 155 5.86 -45.55 6.84
CA ASP A 155 7.22 -46.07 6.77
C ASP A 155 8.20 -45.16 7.55
N ILE A 156 8.93 -45.74 8.50
CA ILE A 156 9.86 -45.03 9.39
C ILE A 156 11.06 -44.44 8.62
N GLU A 157 11.56 -45.15 7.61
CA GLU A 157 12.72 -44.69 6.82
C GLU A 157 12.33 -43.52 5.91
N ILE A 158 11.20 -43.63 5.19
CA ILE A 158 10.69 -42.57 4.33
C ILE A 158 10.30 -41.34 5.15
N ARG A 159 9.65 -41.54 6.31
CA ARG A 159 9.29 -40.45 7.22
C ARG A 159 10.50 -39.68 7.73
N THR A 160 11.59 -40.38 8.07
CA THR A 160 12.84 -39.75 8.51
C THR A 160 13.48 -38.93 7.38
N ALA A 161 13.47 -39.46 6.15
CA ALA A 161 13.99 -38.74 4.98
C ALA A 161 13.15 -37.47 4.66
N LEU A 162 11.82 -37.55 4.75
CA LEU A 162 10.93 -36.39 4.59
C LEU A 162 11.14 -35.34 5.69
N GLN A 163 11.40 -35.74 6.94
CA GLN A 163 11.71 -34.81 8.03
C GLN A 163 13.01 -34.02 7.75
N GLN A 164 14.04 -34.69 7.24
CA GLN A 164 15.28 -34.03 6.82
C GLN A 164 15.05 -33.06 5.66
N LEU A 165 14.21 -33.45 4.70
CA LEU A 165 13.82 -32.60 3.57
C LEU A 165 13.06 -31.35 4.06
N ALA A 166 12.09 -31.50 4.95
CA ALA A 166 11.35 -30.39 5.56
C ALA A 166 12.27 -29.43 6.32
N GLU A 167 13.25 -29.96 7.07
CA GLU A 167 14.22 -29.14 7.77
C GLU A 167 15.10 -28.33 6.80
N LYS A 168 15.56 -28.94 5.70
CA LYS A 168 16.30 -28.22 4.65
C LYS A 168 15.45 -27.15 3.98
N ILE A 169 14.17 -27.41 3.72
CA ILE A 169 13.24 -26.41 3.16
C ILE A 169 13.08 -25.24 4.15
N ARG A 170 12.92 -25.53 5.45
CA ARG A 170 12.80 -24.50 6.50
C ARG A 170 14.01 -23.57 6.57
N PHE A 171 15.23 -24.10 6.35
CA PHE A 171 16.47 -23.33 6.34
C PHE A 171 16.86 -22.80 4.96
N SER A 172 16.03 -23.03 3.94
CA SER A 172 16.29 -22.54 2.59
C SER A 172 15.99 -21.05 2.45
N ASP A 173 16.57 -20.40 1.43
CA ASP A 173 16.29 -19.00 1.15
C ASP A 173 14.79 -18.85 0.78
N PRO A 174 14.03 -18.01 1.52
CA PRO A 174 12.63 -17.79 1.21
C PRO A 174 12.42 -17.00 -0.08
N MET A 175 13.47 -16.40 -0.67
CA MET A 175 13.36 -15.56 -1.85
C MET A 175 13.37 -16.39 -3.14
N SER A 176 12.23 -16.45 -3.82
CA SER A 176 12.10 -16.99 -5.17
C SER A 176 12.32 -15.89 -6.22
N ASP A 177 12.49 -16.24 -7.49
CA ASP A 177 12.66 -15.29 -8.60
C ASP A 177 12.19 -15.91 -9.92
N ASP A 178 11.91 -15.09 -10.94
CA ASP A 178 11.46 -15.58 -12.25
C ASP A 178 12.49 -16.54 -12.87
N THR A 179 13.78 -16.33 -12.58
CA THR A 179 14.88 -17.21 -13.01
C THR A 179 14.91 -18.57 -12.29
N LEU A 180 14.27 -18.68 -11.12
CA LEU A 180 14.15 -19.91 -10.33
C LEU A 180 12.87 -20.69 -10.64
N SER A 181 11.88 -20.05 -11.26
CA SER A 181 10.55 -20.63 -11.55
C SER A 181 10.60 -22.00 -12.21
N LYS A 182 11.55 -22.22 -13.14
CA LYS A 182 11.69 -23.52 -13.80
C LYS A 182 12.05 -24.65 -12.82
N ILE A 183 12.98 -24.40 -11.90
CA ILE A 183 13.41 -25.39 -10.90
C ILE A 183 12.33 -25.55 -9.82
N GLU A 184 11.67 -24.46 -9.45
CA GLU A 184 10.58 -24.47 -8.46
C GLU A 184 9.37 -25.27 -8.96
N ASN A 185 9.00 -25.12 -10.24
CA ASN A 185 7.94 -25.94 -10.85
C ASN A 185 8.32 -27.43 -10.86
N THR A 186 9.56 -27.76 -11.21
CA THR A 186 10.02 -29.16 -11.17
C THR A 186 9.99 -29.71 -9.75
N ILE A 187 10.41 -28.94 -8.74
CA ILE A 187 10.31 -29.35 -7.33
C ILE A 187 8.84 -29.59 -6.93
N ALA A 188 7.90 -28.71 -7.33
CA ALA A 188 6.48 -28.86 -7.04
C ALA A 188 5.88 -30.12 -7.69
N GLU A 189 6.23 -30.39 -8.95
CA GLU A 189 5.82 -31.61 -9.67
C GLU A 189 6.33 -32.87 -8.94
N ARG A 190 7.59 -32.90 -8.54
CA ARG A 190 8.17 -34.04 -7.80
C ARG A 190 7.54 -34.23 -6.41
N VAL A 191 7.18 -33.16 -5.71
CA VAL A 191 6.45 -33.27 -4.42
C VAL A 191 5.02 -33.75 -4.64
N ALA A 192 4.38 -33.43 -5.77
CA ALA A 192 3.09 -34.02 -6.12
C ALA A 192 3.21 -35.52 -6.41
N GLU A 193 4.27 -35.96 -7.08
CA GLU A 193 4.56 -37.37 -7.34
C GLU A 193 4.73 -38.20 -6.04
N LEU A 194 5.30 -37.61 -4.98
CA LEU A 194 5.39 -38.25 -3.66
C LEU A 194 4.03 -38.66 -3.07
N LYS A 195 2.93 -38.03 -3.51
CA LYS A 195 1.56 -38.35 -3.05
C LYS A 195 1.01 -39.63 -3.69
N THR A 196 1.53 -40.05 -4.85
CA THR A 196 0.94 -41.10 -5.68
C THR A 196 1.88 -42.26 -6.00
N GLU A 197 3.19 -42.05 -5.98
CA GLU A 197 4.17 -43.00 -6.51
C GLU A 197 4.77 -43.92 -5.44
N SER A 198 5.22 -45.11 -5.87
CA SER A 198 5.73 -46.15 -4.97
C SER A 198 7.21 -45.99 -4.60
N ASP A 199 8.00 -45.33 -5.46
CA ASP A 199 9.45 -45.12 -5.25
C ASP A 199 9.76 -43.76 -4.59
N LYS A 200 9.25 -43.59 -3.37
CA LYS A 200 9.32 -42.32 -2.64
C LYS A 200 10.74 -41.92 -2.25
N MET A 201 11.62 -42.90 -1.99
CA MET A 201 12.99 -42.63 -1.55
C MET A 201 13.85 -42.02 -2.65
N SER A 202 13.72 -42.51 -3.89
CA SER A 202 14.39 -41.95 -5.06
C SER A 202 13.99 -40.50 -5.30
N ILE A 203 12.68 -40.22 -5.20
CA ILE A 203 12.12 -38.87 -5.38
C ILE A 203 12.61 -37.91 -4.28
N ILE A 204 12.72 -38.35 -3.02
CA ILE A 204 13.25 -37.52 -1.92
C ILE A 204 14.72 -37.13 -2.18
N HIS A 205 15.55 -38.07 -2.67
CA HIS A 205 16.94 -37.76 -3.03
C HIS A 205 17.05 -36.78 -4.19
N GLU A 206 16.18 -36.90 -5.19
CA GLU A 206 16.12 -35.94 -6.30
C GLU A 206 15.70 -34.54 -5.82
N LEU A 207 14.68 -34.46 -4.96
CA LEU A 207 14.22 -33.21 -4.34
C LEU A 207 15.31 -32.52 -3.52
N ASP A 208 16.11 -33.29 -2.77
CA ASP A 208 17.26 -32.80 -2.02
C ASP A 208 18.30 -32.12 -2.92
N SER A 209 18.59 -32.73 -4.08
CA SER A 209 19.51 -32.19 -5.07
C SER A 209 18.96 -30.91 -5.71
N LEU A 210 17.68 -30.92 -6.11
CA LEU A 210 17.02 -29.78 -6.72
C LEU A 210 16.93 -28.58 -5.75
N LEU A 211 16.62 -28.82 -4.47
CA LEU A 211 16.62 -27.79 -3.44
C LEU A 211 18.00 -27.18 -3.23
N ALA A 212 19.06 -28.01 -3.23
CA ALA A 212 20.42 -27.51 -3.12
C ALA A 212 20.84 -26.66 -4.33
N GLU A 213 20.45 -27.07 -5.55
CA GLU A 213 20.67 -26.28 -6.77
C GLU A 213 19.92 -24.94 -6.71
N ARG A 214 18.63 -24.97 -6.34
CA ARG A 214 17.79 -23.79 -6.18
C ARG A 214 18.41 -22.82 -5.18
N ASN A 215 18.84 -23.30 -4.01
CA ASN A 215 19.46 -22.48 -2.97
C ASN A 215 20.79 -21.85 -3.42
N LYS A 216 21.62 -22.58 -4.18
CA LYS A 216 22.85 -22.02 -4.76
C LYS A 216 22.54 -20.92 -5.77
N LYS A 217 21.55 -21.11 -6.64
CA LYS A 217 21.12 -20.12 -7.62
C LYS A 217 20.50 -18.89 -6.95
N ALA A 218 19.65 -19.09 -5.94
CA ALA A 218 19.09 -18.01 -5.15
C ALA A 218 20.17 -17.13 -4.49
N LYS A 219 21.26 -17.74 -4.00
CA LYS A 219 22.40 -17.01 -3.42
C LYS A 219 23.13 -16.11 -4.43
N ILE A 220 23.13 -16.46 -5.73
CA ILE A 220 23.77 -15.67 -6.80
C ILE A 220 22.94 -14.44 -7.15
N LEU A 221 21.62 -14.50 -6.93
CA LEU A 221 20.67 -13.42 -7.26
C LEU A 221 20.57 -12.34 -6.17
N LYS A 222 21.42 -12.41 -5.13
CA LYS A 222 21.43 -11.54 -3.96
C LYS A 222 22.52 -10.48 -4.08
#